data_AF-A0A950G966-F1
#
_entry.id   AF-A0A950G966-F1
#
_cell.length_a   1.000
_cell.length_b   1.000
_cell.length_c   1.000
_cell.angle_alpha   90.00
_cell.angle_beta   90.00
_cell.angle_gamma   90.00
#
_symmetry.space_group_name_H-M   'P 1'
#
loop_
_entity.id
_entity.type
_entity.pdbx_description
1 polymer ?
#
loop_
_entity_poly.entity_id
_entity_poly.type
_entity_poly.pdbx_seq_one_letter_code
_entity_poly.pdbx_strand_id
1 'polypeptide(L)'
;MNGGGPFFEPVPGVTPGPVTTDPAHPFTPNGVGKQPTFRIADLSNPNLMPWVKEHMRKENEEVISGRKTGFTPHSSCQVAGVPMFMGYGGGNPIIFLQTPKEVWMYFSGDMQVRRVYLDVPHSANPKPSWYGESVGHYEGDTLVVDTIGLNDKTVADIYRTPHTDKMHVVERWRMVDNGEGMEAVFTVEDPGAFYQPWTAMRRYRRVQYDEAPEMVCAENNQQFDYLIPVAKTADF
;
A
#
# COMPACT_ATOMS: atom_id res chain seq x y z
N MET A 1 9.72 13.63 3.81
CA MET A 1 10.33 13.35 2.48
C MET A 1 9.53 14.12 1.44
N ASN A 2 10.17 14.78 0.47
CA ASN A 2 9.50 15.63 -0.55
C ASN A 2 8.71 14.85 -1.61
N GLY A 3 7.98 13.78 -1.23
CA GLY A 3 6.93 13.09 -1.98
C GLY A 3 7.23 12.56 -3.41
N GLY A 4 8.35 12.92 -4.03
CA GLY A 4 8.59 12.82 -5.47
C GLY A 4 9.29 11.54 -5.91
N GLY A 5 9.75 10.72 -4.96
CA GLY A 5 10.29 9.39 -5.26
C GLY A 5 9.22 8.42 -5.74
N PRO A 6 9.62 7.23 -6.23
CA PRO A 6 8.67 6.15 -6.48
C PRO A 6 7.97 5.77 -5.17
N PHE A 7 6.69 5.39 -5.26
CA PHE A 7 5.92 5.01 -4.09
C PHE A 7 6.43 3.69 -3.50
N PHE A 8 6.60 2.69 -4.36
CA PHE A 8 7.40 1.49 -4.10
C PHE A 8 8.66 1.55 -4.98
N GLU A 9 9.82 1.34 -4.38
CA GLU A 9 11.09 1.33 -5.08
C GLU A 9 11.31 -0.04 -5.74
N PRO A 10 11.79 -0.10 -6.99
CA PRO A 10 12.19 -1.38 -7.58
C PRO A 10 13.40 -1.95 -6.82
N VAL A 11 13.43 -3.27 -6.64
CA VAL A 11 14.61 -3.94 -6.09
C VAL A 11 15.67 -4.10 -7.19
N PRO A 12 16.91 -3.61 -7.01
CA PRO A 12 17.94 -3.70 -8.04
C PRO A 12 18.18 -5.14 -8.51
N GLY A 13 18.14 -5.36 -9.82
CA GLY A 13 18.39 -6.67 -10.43
C GLY A 13 17.23 -7.66 -10.33
N VAL A 14 16.08 -7.28 -9.75
CA VAL A 14 14.88 -8.12 -9.66
C VAL A 14 13.82 -7.64 -10.64
N THR A 15 13.30 -8.56 -11.45
CA THR A 15 12.24 -8.31 -12.43
C THR A 15 11.22 -9.46 -12.39
N PRO A 16 9.92 -9.21 -12.62
CA PRO A 16 9.29 -7.90 -12.87
C PRO A 16 9.27 -6.97 -11.65
N GLY A 17 9.35 -5.67 -11.91
CA GLY A 17 9.22 -4.61 -10.90
C GLY A 17 7.80 -4.05 -10.79
N PRO A 18 7.59 -3.07 -9.89
CA PRO A 18 6.27 -2.44 -9.70
C PRO A 18 5.84 -1.63 -10.93
N VAL A 19 4.54 -1.31 -11.01
CA VAL A 19 4.03 -0.29 -11.94
C VAL A 19 4.73 1.05 -11.65
N THR A 20 5.01 1.81 -12.70
CA THR A 20 5.67 3.12 -12.62
C THR A 20 4.81 4.22 -13.23
N THR A 21 5.29 5.46 -13.16
CA THR A 21 4.57 6.63 -13.68
C THR A 21 4.71 6.67 -15.20
N ASP A 22 3.60 6.91 -15.90
CA ASP A 22 3.59 7.15 -17.34
C ASP A 22 4.55 8.31 -17.69
N PRO A 23 5.59 8.07 -18.51
CA PRO A 23 6.53 9.11 -18.92
C PRO A 23 5.87 10.30 -19.63
N ALA A 24 4.71 10.10 -20.28
CA ALA A 24 3.94 11.17 -20.93
C ALA A 24 3.20 12.06 -19.91
N HIS A 25 3.00 11.57 -18.68
CA HIS A 25 2.31 12.28 -17.61
C HIS A 25 3.13 12.26 -16.30
N PRO A 26 4.25 13.01 -16.22
CA PRO A 26 5.11 13.00 -15.05
C PRO A 26 4.40 13.43 -13.77
N PHE A 27 4.67 12.70 -12.67
CA PHE A 27 4.13 13.01 -11.36
C PHE A 27 4.86 14.22 -10.74
N THR A 28 4.08 15.19 -10.28
CA THR A 28 4.57 16.35 -9.52
C THR A 28 4.12 16.20 -8.07
N PRO A 29 5.05 16.02 -7.11
CA PRO A 29 4.70 15.88 -5.70
C PRO A 29 4.27 17.21 -5.06
N ASN A 30 3.81 17.14 -3.82
CA ASN A 30 3.59 18.31 -2.98
C ASN A 30 4.92 19.00 -2.61
N GLY A 31 4.88 20.31 -2.36
CA GLY A 31 6.00 21.05 -1.77
C GLY A 31 7.16 21.40 -2.71
N VAL A 32 6.98 21.27 -4.04
CA VAL A 32 8.02 21.59 -5.04
C VAL A 32 7.75 22.88 -5.83
N GLY A 33 6.85 23.75 -5.35
CA GLY A 33 6.54 25.03 -6.00
C GLY A 33 5.86 24.92 -7.36
N LYS A 34 5.36 23.73 -7.71
CA LYS A 34 4.55 23.44 -8.90
C LYS A 34 3.23 22.83 -8.46
N GLN A 35 2.21 22.95 -9.30
CA GLN A 35 0.91 22.33 -9.05
C GLN A 35 1.09 20.80 -8.93
N PRO A 36 0.74 20.18 -7.80
CA PRO A 36 0.81 18.74 -7.65
C PRO A 36 -0.10 18.04 -8.66
N THR A 37 0.33 16.90 -9.18
CA THR A 37 -0.45 16.09 -10.13
C THR A 37 -0.78 14.74 -9.53
N PHE A 38 -1.81 14.07 -10.05
CA PHE A 38 -2.08 12.67 -9.69
C PHE A 38 -1.15 11.73 -10.44
N ARG A 39 -0.89 10.56 -9.86
CA ARG A 39 -0.11 9.51 -10.52
C ARG A 39 -0.93 8.84 -11.62
N ILE A 40 -0.37 8.86 -12.82
CA ILE A 40 -0.85 8.17 -14.02
C ILE A 40 0.03 6.95 -14.24
N ALA A 41 -0.59 5.79 -14.43
CA ALA A 41 0.11 4.51 -14.53
C ALA A 41 0.74 4.30 -15.91
N ASP A 42 1.97 3.81 -15.96
CA ASP A 42 2.58 3.30 -17.21
C ASP A 42 2.00 1.93 -17.58
N LEU A 43 1.17 1.90 -18.62
CA LEU A 43 0.51 0.68 -19.12
C LEU A 43 1.40 -0.17 -20.02
N SER A 44 2.63 0.28 -20.30
CA SER A 44 3.62 -0.48 -21.07
C SER A 44 4.15 -1.69 -20.29
N ASN A 45 3.95 -1.75 -18.97
CA ASN A 45 4.37 -2.87 -18.13
C ASN A 45 3.83 -4.20 -18.71
N PRO A 46 4.70 -5.12 -19.17
CA PRO A 46 4.27 -6.35 -19.83
C PRO A 46 3.68 -7.37 -18.86
N ASN A 47 3.86 -7.18 -17.54
CA ASN A 47 3.38 -8.10 -16.53
C ASN A 47 1.88 -7.96 -16.23
N LEU A 48 1.24 -6.85 -16.64
CA LEU A 48 -0.19 -6.62 -16.39
C LEU A 48 -1.06 -7.42 -17.36
N MET A 49 -2.06 -8.14 -16.83
CA MET A 49 -3.06 -8.81 -17.66
C MET A 49 -3.94 -7.81 -18.45
N PRO A 50 -4.56 -8.23 -19.57
CA PRO A 50 -5.31 -7.31 -20.44
C PRO A 50 -6.44 -6.56 -19.73
N TRP A 51 -7.18 -7.22 -18.84
CA TRP A 51 -8.28 -6.57 -18.10
C TRP A 51 -7.76 -5.54 -17.08
N VAL A 52 -6.60 -5.81 -16.47
CA VAL A 52 -5.92 -4.88 -15.55
C VAL A 52 -5.49 -3.63 -16.31
N LYS A 53 -4.85 -3.81 -17.49
CA LYS A 53 -4.49 -2.68 -18.37
C LYS A 53 -5.70 -1.86 -18.78
N GLU A 54 -6.81 -2.51 -19.13
CA GLU A 54 -8.03 -1.83 -19.53
C GLU A 54 -8.69 -1.07 -18.38
N HIS A 55 -8.70 -1.63 -17.17
CA HIS A 55 -9.16 -0.93 -15.98
C HIS A 55 -8.30 0.31 -15.71
N MET A 56 -6.98 0.15 -15.68
CA MET A 56 -6.05 1.25 -15.41
C MET A 56 -6.06 2.31 -16.52
N ARG A 57 -6.31 1.94 -17.78
CA ARG A 57 -6.52 2.89 -18.89
C ARG A 57 -7.72 3.79 -18.63
N LYS A 58 -8.86 3.23 -18.23
CA LYS A 58 -10.05 4.01 -17.88
C LYS A 58 -9.78 4.94 -16.69
N GLU A 59 -9.13 4.43 -15.64
CA GLU A 59 -8.72 5.23 -14.49
C GLU A 59 -7.81 6.39 -14.89
N ASN A 60 -6.79 6.13 -15.71
CA ASN A 60 -5.89 7.17 -16.22
C ASN A 60 -6.65 8.24 -17.01
N GLU A 61 -7.53 7.85 -17.94
CA GLU A 61 -8.32 8.78 -18.76
C GLU A 61 -9.25 9.67 -17.92
N GLU A 62 -9.90 9.11 -16.90
CA GLU A 62 -10.77 9.88 -16.02
C GLU A 62 -9.98 10.90 -15.20
N VAL A 63 -8.81 10.50 -14.67
CA VAL A 63 -7.92 11.38 -13.92
C VAL A 63 -7.34 12.49 -14.81
N ILE A 64 -6.86 12.15 -16.01
CA ILE A 64 -6.32 13.12 -16.98
C ILE A 64 -7.40 14.11 -17.41
N SER A 65 -8.63 13.65 -17.65
CA SER A 65 -9.76 14.52 -18.03
C SER A 65 -10.28 15.40 -16.88
N GLY A 66 -9.82 15.19 -15.64
CA GLY A 66 -10.34 15.86 -14.45
C GLY A 66 -11.75 15.42 -14.03
N ARG A 67 -12.31 14.36 -14.64
CA ARG A 67 -13.62 13.79 -14.25
C ARG A 67 -13.55 13.04 -12.92
N LYS A 68 -12.36 12.54 -12.56
CA LYS A 68 -12.12 11.78 -11.34
C LYS A 68 -10.83 12.24 -10.69
N THR A 69 -10.83 12.28 -9.36
CA THR A 69 -9.62 12.50 -8.58
C THR A 69 -8.82 11.19 -8.48
N GLY A 70 -7.51 11.24 -8.70
CA GLY A 70 -6.64 10.04 -8.75
C GLY A 70 -6.34 9.42 -7.39
N PHE A 71 -7.34 9.31 -6.53
CA PHE A 71 -7.23 8.76 -5.18
C PHE A 71 -7.42 7.25 -5.14
N THR A 72 -6.79 6.61 -4.16
CA THR A 72 -6.99 5.18 -3.83
C THR A 72 -8.21 5.01 -2.93
N PRO A 73 -8.79 3.80 -2.81
CA PRO A 73 -9.92 3.55 -1.90
C PRO A 73 -9.68 4.03 -0.46
N HIS A 74 -8.44 3.92 0.04
CA HIS A 74 -8.06 4.41 1.37
C HIS A 74 -8.29 5.92 1.57
N SER A 75 -8.21 6.73 0.51
CA SER A 75 -8.48 8.17 0.60
C SER A 75 -9.95 8.47 0.94
N SER A 76 -10.83 7.47 0.85
CA SER A 76 -12.21 7.51 1.35
C SER A 76 -12.36 6.70 2.64
N CYS A 77 -11.31 6.68 3.47
CA CYS A 77 -11.27 6.03 4.79
C CYS A 77 -11.53 4.52 4.76
N GLN A 78 -11.25 3.88 3.62
CA GLN A 78 -11.26 2.43 3.55
C GLN A 78 -9.93 1.85 4.04
N VAL A 79 -9.95 0.56 4.35
CA VAL A 79 -8.74 -0.14 4.80
C VAL A 79 -7.73 -0.21 3.66
N ALA A 80 -6.47 0.08 3.98
CA ALA A 80 -5.34 0.06 3.06
C ALA A 80 -5.18 -1.28 2.31
N GLY A 81 -5.25 -2.37 3.06
CA GLY A 81 -4.83 -3.69 2.61
C GLY A 81 -3.31 -3.79 2.37
N VAL A 82 -2.88 -4.95 1.87
CA VAL A 82 -1.47 -5.25 1.59
C VAL A 82 -1.30 -5.34 0.07
N PRO A 83 -0.24 -4.81 -0.56
CA PRO A 83 0.93 -4.15 0.05
C PRO A 83 0.74 -2.66 0.37
N MET A 84 -0.41 -2.06 0.05
CA MET A 84 -0.62 -0.61 0.19
C MET A 84 -0.34 -0.08 1.60
N PHE A 85 -0.59 -0.88 2.64
CA PHE A 85 -0.19 -0.63 4.03
C PHE A 85 1.25 -0.09 4.17
N MET A 86 2.19 -0.68 3.42
CA MET A 86 3.61 -0.26 3.43
C MET A 86 3.82 1.12 2.82
N GLY A 87 2.98 1.49 1.87
CA GLY A 87 3.04 2.77 1.19
C GLY A 87 2.73 3.97 2.10
N TYR A 88 1.94 3.76 3.16
CA TYR A 88 1.41 4.83 3.99
C TYR A 88 2.36 5.37 5.06
N GLY A 89 3.51 4.72 5.29
CA GLY A 89 4.57 5.23 6.19
C GLY A 89 5.23 6.56 5.78
N GLY A 90 4.77 7.18 4.68
CA GLY A 90 5.28 8.45 4.17
C GLY A 90 4.76 9.70 4.90
N GLY A 91 3.67 9.58 5.65
CA GLY A 91 3.07 10.69 6.42
C GLY A 91 2.87 10.39 7.92
N ASN A 92 2.71 9.12 8.28
CA ASN A 92 2.44 8.66 9.64
C ASN A 92 3.29 7.41 9.94
N PRO A 93 3.78 7.22 11.18
CA PRO A 93 4.59 6.06 11.53
C PRO A 93 3.78 4.75 11.53
N ILE A 94 4.50 3.65 11.30
CA ILE A 94 4.03 2.29 11.58
C ILE A 94 4.71 1.85 12.88
N ILE A 95 3.91 1.51 13.88
CA ILE A 95 4.36 1.02 15.18
C ILE A 95 4.27 -0.50 15.18
N PHE A 96 5.35 -1.17 15.59
CA PHE A 96 5.41 -2.62 15.73
C PHE A 96 5.31 -2.98 17.21
N LEU A 97 4.22 -3.67 17.58
CA LEU A 97 4.04 -4.24 18.91
C LEU A 97 4.30 -5.75 18.80
N GLN A 98 5.37 -6.21 19.43
CA GLN A 98 5.84 -7.59 19.28
C GLN A 98 5.59 -8.37 20.57
N THR A 99 5.10 -9.59 20.42
CA THR A 99 4.99 -10.61 21.46
C THR A 99 5.65 -11.89 20.97
N PRO A 100 5.89 -12.89 21.83
CA PRO A 100 6.42 -14.18 21.38
C PRO A 100 5.53 -14.93 20.38
N LYS A 101 4.25 -14.56 20.22
CA LYS A 101 3.30 -15.26 19.35
C LYS A 101 2.83 -14.43 18.17
N GLU A 102 2.99 -13.11 18.22
CA GLU A 102 2.34 -12.21 17.27
C GLU A 102 3.09 -10.89 17.15
N VAL A 103 3.00 -10.29 15.96
CA VAL A 103 3.41 -8.91 15.69
C VAL A 103 2.20 -8.13 15.23
N TRP A 104 1.91 -7.02 15.89
CA TRP A 104 0.86 -6.09 15.49
C TRP A 104 1.53 -4.88 14.86
N MET A 105 1.17 -4.59 13.62
CA MET A 105 1.59 -3.40 12.89
C MET A 105 0.46 -2.38 12.94
N TYR A 106 0.67 -1.30 13.68
CA TYR A 106 -0.29 -0.22 13.83
C TYR A 106 0.13 0.96 12.96
N PHE A 107 -0.70 1.30 11.97
CA PHE A 107 -0.54 2.51 11.19
C PHE A 107 -1.33 3.64 11.86
N SER A 108 -0.63 4.69 12.30
CA SER A 108 -1.28 5.75 13.10
C SER A 108 -2.21 6.65 12.30
N GLY A 109 -2.12 6.66 10.96
CA GLY A 109 -3.11 7.35 10.12
C GLY A 109 -4.36 6.49 9.96
N ASP A 110 -5.48 6.88 10.59
CA ASP A 110 -6.72 6.09 10.60
C ASP A 110 -6.70 4.84 11.50
N MET A 111 -5.75 4.79 12.45
CA MET A 111 -5.67 3.77 13.51
C MET A 111 -5.77 2.32 13.01
N GLN A 112 -5.25 2.02 11.81
CA GLN A 112 -5.40 0.71 11.20
C GLN A 112 -4.42 -0.29 11.80
N VAL A 113 -4.92 -1.46 12.19
CA VAL A 113 -4.12 -2.53 12.78
C VAL A 113 -4.07 -3.72 11.83
N ARG A 114 -2.86 -4.13 11.46
CA ARG A 114 -2.58 -5.42 10.83
C ARG A 114 -1.95 -6.36 11.84
N ARG A 115 -2.48 -7.57 11.97
CA ARG A 115 -1.99 -8.60 12.88
C ARG A 115 -1.26 -9.69 12.10
N VAL A 116 -0.06 -10.04 12.55
CA VAL A 116 0.75 -11.15 12.04
C VAL A 116 0.89 -12.20 13.13
N TYR A 117 0.42 -13.42 12.89
CA TYR A 117 0.62 -14.55 13.79
C TYR A 117 1.97 -15.20 13.52
N LEU A 118 2.72 -15.57 14.57
CA LEU A 118 4.05 -16.13 14.42
C LEU A 118 4.04 -17.66 14.51
N ASP A 119 4.80 -18.30 13.62
CA ASP A 119 5.17 -19.72 13.67
C ASP A 119 3.96 -20.68 13.75
N VAL A 120 2.86 -20.32 13.07
CA VAL A 120 1.64 -21.12 12.94
C VAL A 120 1.34 -21.40 11.46
N PRO A 121 0.60 -22.47 11.12
CA PRO A 121 0.12 -22.64 9.75
C PRO A 121 -0.99 -21.62 9.43
N HIS A 122 -1.11 -21.26 8.15
CA HIS A 122 -2.30 -20.60 7.64
C HIS A 122 -3.56 -21.45 7.85
N SER A 123 -4.71 -20.78 7.98
CA SER A 123 -6.01 -21.43 7.87
C SER A 123 -6.14 -22.08 6.49
N ALA A 124 -6.75 -23.26 6.42
CA ALA A 124 -6.92 -23.96 5.13
C ALA A 124 -7.81 -23.18 4.14
N ASN A 125 -8.79 -22.42 4.64
CA ASN A 125 -9.71 -21.61 3.85
C ASN A 125 -10.04 -20.30 4.59
N PRO A 126 -9.11 -19.32 4.63
CA PRO A 126 -9.36 -18.06 5.30
C PRO A 126 -10.49 -17.31 4.58
N LYS A 127 -11.40 -16.71 5.34
CA LYS A 127 -12.45 -15.85 4.78
C LYS A 127 -11.79 -14.57 4.23
N PRO A 128 -12.04 -14.16 2.98
CA PRO A 128 -11.46 -12.95 2.43
C PRO A 128 -11.73 -11.71 3.29
N SER A 129 -10.69 -10.93 3.56
CA SER A 129 -10.77 -9.69 4.34
C SER A 129 -9.79 -8.63 3.83
N TRP A 130 -9.86 -7.40 4.33
CA TRP A 130 -9.03 -6.30 3.83
C TRP A 130 -7.52 -6.50 4.08
N TYR A 131 -7.15 -7.05 5.24
CA TYR A 131 -5.77 -7.38 5.59
C TYR A 131 -5.40 -8.84 5.37
N GLY A 132 -6.38 -9.67 4.99
CA GLY A 132 -6.19 -11.10 4.86
C GLY A 132 -5.79 -11.77 6.17
N GLU A 133 -5.19 -12.95 6.04
CA GLU A 133 -4.53 -13.66 7.12
C GLU A 133 -3.02 -13.55 6.91
N SER A 134 -2.33 -12.90 7.86
CA SER A 134 -0.86 -12.81 7.86
C SER A 134 -0.25 -13.78 8.87
N VAL A 135 0.65 -14.61 8.40
CA VAL A 135 1.51 -15.48 9.21
C VAL A 135 2.95 -15.06 8.98
N GLY A 136 3.78 -15.10 10.01
CA GLY A 136 5.19 -14.79 9.88
C GLY A 136 6.09 -15.65 10.73
N HIS A 137 7.38 -15.50 10.49
CA HIS A 137 8.46 -16.12 11.24
C HIS A 137 9.71 -15.24 11.17
N TYR A 138 10.65 -15.43 12.08
CA TYR A 138 11.94 -14.73 12.02
C TYR A 138 13.01 -15.59 11.35
N GLU A 139 13.68 -15.02 10.36
CA GLU A 139 14.92 -15.53 9.78
C GLU A 139 16.07 -14.65 10.27
N GLY A 140 16.68 -15.02 11.40
CA GLY A 140 17.65 -14.16 12.07
C GLY A 140 16.98 -12.90 12.60
N ASP A 141 17.36 -11.74 12.06
CA ASP A 141 16.82 -10.42 12.39
C ASP A 141 15.70 -9.95 11.44
N THR A 142 15.34 -10.77 10.46
CA THR A 142 14.33 -10.44 9.44
C THR A 142 13.00 -11.08 9.78
N LEU A 143 11.94 -10.28 9.93
CA LEU A 143 10.57 -10.77 10.01
C LEU A 143 10.07 -11.05 8.59
N VAL A 144 9.81 -12.31 8.28
CA VAL A 144 9.16 -12.74 7.05
C VAL A 144 7.66 -12.85 7.31
N VAL A 145 6.84 -12.28 6.43
CA VAL A 145 5.38 -12.29 6.56
C VAL A 145 4.76 -12.80 5.26
N ASP A 146 4.02 -13.89 5.34
CA ASP A 146 3.20 -14.46 4.28
C ASP A 146 1.73 -14.03 4.50
N THR A 147 1.06 -13.53 3.47
CA THR A 147 -0.32 -13.04 3.57
C THR A 147 -1.19 -13.54 2.44
N ILE A 148 -2.28 -14.23 2.81
CA ILE A 148 -3.30 -14.78 1.90
C ILE A 148 -4.71 -14.32 2.31
N GLY A 149 -5.73 -14.66 1.52
CA GLY A 149 -7.12 -14.38 1.89
C GLY A 149 -7.47 -12.89 1.88
N LEU A 150 -6.85 -12.13 0.98
CA LEU A 150 -7.19 -10.72 0.74
C LEU A 150 -8.49 -10.66 -0.08
N ASN A 151 -9.36 -9.69 0.22
CA ASN A 151 -10.48 -9.36 -0.67
C ASN A 151 -10.01 -8.49 -1.85
N ASP A 152 -10.85 -8.27 -2.84
CA ASP A 152 -10.55 -7.52 -4.08
C ASP A 152 -10.91 -6.03 -4.03
N LYS A 153 -11.15 -5.48 -2.83
CA LYS A 153 -11.62 -4.09 -2.65
C LYS A 153 -10.49 -3.06 -2.55
N THR A 154 -9.26 -3.54 -2.39
CA THR A 154 -8.05 -2.70 -2.30
C THR A 154 -7.36 -2.61 -3.65
N VAL A 155 -6.21 -1.93 -3.68
CA VAL A 155 -5.37 -1.80 -4.88
C VAL A 155 -3.96 -2.27 -4.54
N ALA A 156 -3.25 -2.80 -5.53
CA ALA A 156 -1.91 -3.35 -5.33
C ALA A 156 -0.83 -2.25 -5.19
N ASP A 157 -1.12 -1.02 -5.64
CA ASP A 157 -0.21 0.11 -5.59
C ASP A 157 -0.93 1.48 -5.67
N ILE A 158 -0.15 2.56 -5.61
CA ILE A 158 -0.63 3.95 -5.71
C ILE A 158 -1.19 4.32 -7.09
N TYR A 159 -0.93 3.51 -8.11
CA TYR A 159 -1.45 3.69 -9.46
C TYR A 159 -2.84 3.06 -9.63
N ARG A 160 -3.43 2.59 -8.53
CA ARG A 160 -4.76 1.97 -8.47
C ARG A 160 -4.81 0.68 -9.30
N THR A 161 -3.71 -0.06 -9.36
CA THR A 161 -3.66 -1.37 -10.01
C THR A 161 -4.64 -2.32 -9.31
N PRO A 162 -5.70 -2.79 -9.99
CA PRO A 162 -6.65 -3.74 -9.39
C PRO A 162 -6.00 -5.11 -9.22
N HIS A 163 -6.51 -5.87 -8.27
CA HIS A 163 -6.11 -7.26 -8.00
C HIS A 163 -7.35 -8.12 -7.77
N THR A 164 -7.15 -9.42 -7.65
CA THR A 164 -8.17 -10.42 -7.36
C THR A 164 -8.06 -10.91 -5.91
N ASP A 165 -8.99 -11.77 -5.52
CA ASP A 165 -8.97 -12.49 -4.23
C ASP A 165 -7.90 -13.60 -4.17
N LYS A 166 -7.16 -13.82 -5.27
CA LYS A 166 -6.01 -14.73 -5.34
C LYS A 166 -4.68 -14.06 -5.02
N MET A 167 -4.70 -12.77 -4.65
CA MET A 167 -3.48 -12.06 -4.32
C MET A 167 -2.83 -12.66 -3.06
N HIS A 168 -1.55 -12.98 -3.19
CA HIS A 168 -0.64 -13.47 -2.17
C HIS A 168 0.53 -12.51 -2.07
N VAL A 169 0.88 -12.12 -0.85
CA VAL A 169 1.98 -11.18 -0.62
C VAL A 169 2.95 -11.76 0.39
N VAL A 170 4.23 -11.82 0.02
CA VAL A 170 5.33 -12.20 0.91
C VAL A 170 6.20 -10.98 1.16
N GLU A 171 6.40 -10.65 2.42
CA GLU A 171 7.16 -9.49 2.88
C GLU A 171 8.36 -9.92 3.71
N ARG A 172 9.44 -9.14 3.67
CA ARG A 172 10.65 -9.32 4.47
C ARG A 172 11.02 -7.96 5.07
N TRP A 173 10.80 -7.83 6.38
CA TRP A 173 11.04 -6.63 7.15
C TRP A 173 12.34 -6.76 7.92
N ARG A 174 13.27 -5.82 7.71
CA ARG A 174 14.56 -5.80 8.38
C ARG A 174 14.99 -4.39 8.79
N MET A 175 15.60 -4.28 9.96
CA MET A 175 16.28 -3.05 10.35
C MET A 175 17.50 -2.83 9.44
N VAL A 176 17.71 -1.60 9.01
CA VAL A 176 18.84 -1.16 8.18
C VAL A 176 19.47 0.09 8.79
N ASP A 177 20.57 0.57 8.19
CA ASP A 177 21.25 1.81 8.60
C ASP A 177 21.56 1.85 10.11
N ASN A 178 22.10 0.74 10.64
CA ASN A 178 22.43 0.55 12.05
C ASN A 178 21.25 0.79 13.03
N GLY A 179 20.02 0.52 12.57
CA GLY A 179 18.81 0.66 13.39
C GLY A 179 18.11 2.01 13.26
N GLU A 180 18.59 2.89 12.38
CA GLU A 180 17.96 4.17 12.03
C GLU A 180 16.97 4.06 10.86
N GLY A 181 16.98 2.93 10.16
CA GLY A 181 16.07 2.64 9.05
C GLY A 181 15.38 1.29 9.19
N MET A 182 14.27 1.14 8.48
CA MET A 182 13.59 -0.13 8.26
C MET A 182 13.43 -0.31 6.75
N GLU A 183 13.67 -1.51 6.25
CA GLU A 183 13.42 -1.89 4.87
C GLU A 183 12.42 -3.05 4.83
N ALA A 184 11.38 -2.88 4.03
CA ALA A 184 10.42 -3.92 3.67
C ALA A 184 10.61 -4.27 2.20
N VAL A 185 11.13 -5.46 1.90
CA VAL A 185 11.12 -6.03 0.55
C VAL A 185 9.92 -6.93 0.44
N PHE A 186 9.12 -6.81 -0.60
CA PHE A 186 7.91 -7.62 -0.75
C PHE A 186 7.71 -8.08 -2.19
N THR A 187 7.08 -9.24 -2.32
CA THR A 187 6.69 -9.84 -3.59
C THR A 187 5.18 -10.01 -3.60
N VAL A 188 4.54 -9.58 -4.69
CA VAL A 188 3.12 -9.74 -4.93
C VAL A 188 2.93 -10.79 -6.02
N GLU A 189 2.16 -11.82 -5.73
CA GLU A 189 1.69 -12.82 -6.67
C GLU A 189 0.17 -12.71 -6.78
N ASP A 190 -0.34 -12.53 -8.00
CA ASP A 190 -1.76 -12.65 -8.27
C ASP A 190 -1.93 -13.18 -9.70
N PRO A 191 -2.17 -14.49 -9.89
CA PRO A 191 -2.29 -15.08 -11.21
C PRO A 191 -3.57 -14.66 -11.95
N GLY A 192 -4.46 -13.89 -11.32
CA GLY A 192 -5.59 -13.26 -11.96
C GLY A 192 -5.30 -11.85 -12.48
N ALA A 193 -4.26 -11.17 -12.00
CA ALA A 193 -3.94 -9.78 -12.35
C ALA A 193 -2.58 -9.61 -13.05
N PHE A 194 -1.61 -10.48 -12.76
CA PHE A 194 -0.25 -10.42 -13.28
C PHE A 194 0.17 -11.74 -13.93
N TYR A 195 1.06 -11.68 -14.93
CA TYR A 195 1.62 -12.88 -15.56
C TYR A 195 2.68 -13.58 -14.71
N GLN A 196 3.39 -12.82 -13.88
CA GLN A 196 4.44 -13.28 -12.98
C GLN A 196 4.39 -12.49 -11.67
N PRO A 197 4.86 -13.07 -10.54
CA PRO A 197 5.06 -12.30 -9.32
C PRO A 197 6.01 -11.12 -9.57
N TRP A 198 5.77 -9.99 -8.92
CA TRP A 198 6.64 -8.82 -9.00
C TRP A 198 7.12 -8.40 -7.63
N THR A 199 8.32 -7.81 -7.56
CA THR A 199 8.97 -7.45 -6.31
C THR A 199 9.27 -5.97 -6.26
N ALA A 200 9.04 -5.37 -5.10
CA ALA A 200 9.43 -4.00 -4.80
C ALA A 200 9.90 -3.88 -3.35
N MET A 201 10.37 -2.69 -2.97
CA MET A 201 10.77 -2.38 -1.61
C MET A 201 10.25 -1.03 -1.15
N ARG A 202 10.18 -0.88 0.16
CA ARG A 202 9.88 0.36 0.86
C ARG A 202 10.88 0.57 1.98
N ARG A 203 11.45 1.77 2.05
CA ARG A 203 12.31 2.19 3.16
C ARG A 203 11.62 3.21 4.04
N TYR A 204 11.85 3.08 5.34
CA TYR A 204 11.35 3.96 6.37
C TYR A 204 12.53 4.48 7.18
N ARG A 205 12.40 5.71 7.68
CA ARG A 205 13.31 6.22 8.71
C ARG A 205 12.67 5.99 10.07
N ARG A 206 13.46 5.58 11.05
CA ARG A 206 13.04 5.52 12.44
C ARG A 206 12.67 6.92 12.95
N VAL A 207 11.62 6.99 13.74
CA VAL A 207 11.19 8.21 14.43
C VAL A 207 10.91 7.85 15.88
N GLN A 208 11.21 8.80 16.77
CA GLN A 208 10.65 8.76 18.13
C GLN A 208 9.23 9.31 18.02
N TYR A 209 8.27 8.53 18.48
CA TYR A 209 6.86 8.87 18.41
C TYR A 209 6.23 8.46 19.72
N ASP A 210 6.30 9.39 20.68
CA ASP A 210 6.00 9.12 22.08
C ASP A 210 4.53 8.75 22.28
N GLU A 211 3.63 9.39 21.53
CA GLU A 211 2.21 9.05 21.48
C GLU A 211 1.71 9.20 20.06
N ALA A 212 0.96 8.19 19.58
CA ALA A 212 0.22 8.32 18.35
C ALA A 212 -1.06 9.14 18.60
N PRO A 213 -1.14 10.42 18.17
CA PRO A 213 -2.40 11.14 18.21
C PRO A 213 -3.49 10.32 17.52
N GLU A 214 -4.67 10.36 18.13
CA GLU A 214 -5.88 9.84 17.49
C GLU A 214 -6.08 10.55 16.15
N MET A 215 -6.25 9.76 15.10
CA MET A 215 -6.52 10.25 13.75
C MET A 215 -7.64 9.40 13.18
N VAL A 216 -8.84 9.98 13.11
CA VAL A 216 -10.02 9.33 12.53
C VAL A 216 -10.19 9.85 11.11
N CYS A 217 -9.96 9.03 10.07
CA CYS A 217 -10.04 9.53 8.69
C CYS A 217 -11.42 10.12 8.37
N ALA A 218 -12.50 9.49 8.88
CA ALA A 218 -13.87 9.91 8.59
C ALA A 218 -14.24 11.29 9.16
N GLU A 219 -13.64 11.68 10.29
CA GLU A 219 -13.96 12.93 11.01
C GLU A 219 -12.86 13.99 10.87
N ASN A 220 -11.63 13.58 10.55
CA ASN A 220 -10.47 14.46 10.48
C ASN A 220 -10.26 15.03 9.06
N ASN A 221 -11.33 15.52 8.43
CA ASN A 221 -11.33 16.20 7.13
C ASN A 221 -10.62 17.57 7.16
N GLN A 222 -9.76 17.84 8.16
CA GLN A 222 -9.18 19.16 8.39
C GLN A 222 -8.11 19.56 7.37
N GLN A 223 -7.65 18.64 6.52
CA GLN A 223 -6.58 18.92 5.54
C GLN A 223 -7.03 18.88 4.07
N PHE A 224 -8.25 18.43 3.75
CA PHE A 224 -8.60 18.07 2.38
C PHE A 224 -10.07 18.35 2.03
N ASP A 225 -10.36 19.55 1.50
CA ASP A 225 -11.64 19.90 0.87
C ASP A 225 -11.67 19.45 -0.61
N TYR A 226 -11.52 18.15 -0.85
CA TYR A 226 -11.54 17.58 -2.20
C TYR A 226 -12.93 17.12 -2.61
N LEU A 227 -13.93 18.01 -2.64
CA LEU A 227 -15.25 17.74 -3.25
C LEU A 227 -15.86 16.40 -2.80
N ILE A 228 -15.51 15.91 -1.60
CA ILE A 228 -16.03 14.64 -1.09
C ILE A 228 -17.51 14.91 -0.81
N PRO A 229 -18.44 14.13 -1.39
CA PRO A 229 -19.86 14.32 -1.12
C PRO A 229 -20.09 14.22 0.38
N VAL A 230 -20.35 15.35 1.02
CA VAL A 230 -20.72 15.40 2.43
C VAL A 230 -22.11 14.79 2.53
N ALA A 231 -22.25 13.73 3.31
CA ALA A 231 -23.55 13.16 3.62
C ALA A 231 -24.43 14.25 4.25
N LYS A 232 -25.63 14.48 3.68
CA LYS A 232 -26.55 15.52 4.18
C LYS A 232 -27.20 15.16 5.52
N THR A 233 -27.10 13.90 5.91
CA THR A 233 -27.62 13.36 7.16
C THR A 233 -26.56 12.45 7.74
N ALA A 234 -26.22 12.66 9.01
CA ALA A 234 -25.48 11.69 9.79
C ALA A 234 -26.25 10.36 9.84
N ASP A 235 -25.54 9.25 9.69
CA ASP A 235 -26.07 7.88 9.73
C ASP A 235 -25.82 7.18 11.08
N PHE A 236 -25.57 7.97 12.15
CA PHE A 236 -25.56 7.49 13.52
C PHE A 236 -26.93 7.63 14.21
#